data_AF-A0A1C5BFE8-F1
#
_entry.id   AF-A0A1C5BFE8-F1
#
_cell.length_a   1.000
_cell.length_b   1.000
_cell.length_c   1.000
_cell.angle_alpha   90.00
_cell.angle_beta   90.00
_cell.angle_gamma   90.00
#
_symmetry.space_group_name_H-M   'P 1'
#
loop_
_entity.id
_entity.type
_entity.pdbx_description
1 polymer ?
#
loop_
_entity_poly.entity_id
_entity_poly.type
_entity_poly.pdbx_seq_one_letter_code
_entity_poly.pdbx_strand_id
1 'polypeptide(L)'
;MSTETHLQEAGLPVTDFGPVLAEERDPLVFATVSGAHLYGFPSRDSDVDLRGVHLLPADELLGLRKPEETRSRIWDRGGVEMDLVTHDLRKFVRLMLKPNGYVLEQLLSPLVVHTSELHAELVDLAPDVLTRNHAHHYRGFARTQWRLFERTGELKPLLYTFRALLTGIHLMRSGEVRAHLPTLLGEVAAPAYLPELIAAKGEAEHKGAEDADGAVVSRDVGMLHGVLDEAQAESRLPEVAGGFDGLHDLVVRARSTGWASLSSSAGRA
;
A
#
# COMPACT_ATOMS: atom_id res chain seq x y z
N MET A 1 8.49 -2.04 -19.27
CA MET A 1 9.16 -3.20 -18.65
C MET A 1 8.09 -4.21 -18.27
N SER A 2 8.41 -5.50 -18.24
CA SER A 2 7.44 -6.54 -17.84
C SER A 2 7.20 -6.45 -16.32
N THR A 3 5.99 -6.79 -15.86
CA THR A 3 5.63 -6.89 -14.44
C THR A 3 6.64 -7.72 -13.65
N GLU A 4 7.13 -8.82 -14.25
CA GLU A 4 8.14 -9.69 -13.63
C GLU A 4 9.46 -8.97 -13.34
N THR A 5 9.87 -8.03 -14.20
CA THR A 5 11.07 -7.21 -14.01
C THR A 5 10.92 -6.32 -12.78
N HIS A 6 9.76 -5.67 -12.59
CA HIS A 6 9.52 -4.83 -11.41
C HIS A 6 9.51 -5.66 -10.11
N LEU A 7 8.97 -6.88 -10.14
CA LEU A 7 8.95 -7.76 -8.96
C LEU A 7 10.37 -8.20 -8.55
N GLN A 8 11.22 -8.54 -9.54
CA GLN A 8 12.63 -8.89 -9.29
C GLN A 8 13.42 -7.69 -8.76
N GLU A 9 13.24 -6.51 -9.35
CA GLU A 9 13.88 -5.27 -8.89
C GLU A 9 13.45 -4.88 -7.47
N ALA A 10 12.23 -5.23 -7.06
CA ALA A 10 11.73 -5.05 -5.69
C ALA A 10 12.29 -6.07 -4.68
N GLY A 11 13.20 -6.96 -5.10
CA GLY A 11 13.87 -7.91 -4.23
C GLY A 11 12.98 -9.06 -3.78
N LEU A 12 11.89 -9.37 -4.50
CA LEU A 12 11.01 -10.48 -4.14
C LEU A 12 11.72 -11.83 -4.35
N PRO A 13 11.67 -12.74 -3.35
CA PRO A 13 12.31 -14.06 -3.45
C PRO A 13 11.53 -15.03 -4.37
N VAL A 14 10.26 -14.72 -4.66
CA VAL A 14 9.37 -15.49 -5.54
C VAL A 14 8.62 -14.52 -6.45
N THR A 15 8.53 -14.84 -7.73
CA THR A 15 7.77 -14.05 -8.73
C THR A 15 6.54 -14.79 -9.27
N ASP A 16 6.43 -16.10 -9.04
CA ASP A 16 5.25 -16.90 -9.37
C ASP A 16 4.27 -16.96 -8.18
N PHE A 17 3.25 -16.11 -8.25
CA PHE A 17 2.16 -16.03 -7.27
C PHE A 17 0.94 -16.87 -7.65
N GLY A 18 0.93 -17.52 -8.82
CA GLY A 18 -0.21 -18.26 -9.34
C GLY A 18 -0.81 -19.28 -8.35
N PRO A 19 0.00 -20.12 -7.67
CA PRO A 19 -0.51 -21.09 -6.71
C PRO A 19 -1.22 -20.45 -5.51
N VAL A 20 -0.70 -19.34 -4.99
CA VAL A 20 -1.29 -18.62 -3.85
C VAL A 20 -2.64 -18.00 -4.24
N LEU A 21 -2.68 -17.39 -5.43
CA LEU A 21 -3.88 -16.71 -5.94
C LEU A 21 -4.99 -17.69 -6.37
N ALA A 22 -4.62 -18.89 -6.85
CA ALA A 22 -5.56 -19.92 -7.28
C ALA A 22 -6.41 -20.51 -6.14
N GLU A 23 -5.98 -20.32 -4.88
CA GLU A 23 -6.71 -20.77 -3.69
C GLU A 23 -7.77 -19.78 -3.21
N GLU A 24 -7.91 -18.62 -3.86
CA GLU A 24 -8.95 -17.64 -3.54
C GLU A 24 -10.33 -18.15 -3.97
N ARG A 25 -11.28 -18.09 -3.02
CA ARG A 25 -12.64 -18.62 -3.20
C ARG A 25 -13.48 -17.77 -4.15
N ASP A 26 -13.23 -16.46 -4.15
CA ASP A 26 -13.97 -15.47 -4.94
C ASP A 26 -13.05 -14.80 -5.96
N PRO A 27 -13.59 -14.32 -7.09
CA PRO A 27 -12.78 -13.66 -8.11
C PRO A 27 -12.02 -12.47 -7.54
N LEU A 28 -10.72 -12.46 -7.78
CA LEU A 28 -9.87 -11.33 -7.48
C LEU A 28 -10.06 -10.22 -8.51
N VAL A 29 -10.27 -9.01 -8.01
CA VAL A 29 -10.19 -7.77 -8.78
C VAL A 29 -8.73 -7.41 -9.01
N PHE A 30 -7.92 -7.42 -7.95
CA PHE A 30 -6.47 -7.28 -8.04
C PHE A 30 -5.79 -7.88 -6.81
N ALA A 31 -4.50 -8.15 -6.95
CA ALA A 31 -3.59 -8.37 -5.84
C ALA A 31 -2.24 -7.72 -6.15
N THR A 32 -1.66 -7.04 -5.16
CA THR A 32 -0.41 -6.29 -5.27
C THR A 32 0.49 -6.60 -4.09
N VAL A 33 1.79 -6.46 -4.29
CA VAL A 33 2.76 -6.50 -3.20
C VAL A 33 2.71 -5.19 -2.43
N SER A 34 2.75 -5.31 -1.10
CA SER A 34 2.84 -4.22 -0.14
C SER A 34 4.05 -4.42 0.76
N GLY A 35 4.08 -3.74 1.91
CA GLY A 35 5.12 -3.93 2.91
C GLY A 35 6.51 -3.49 2.43
N ALA A 36 7.55 -4.10 3.00
CA ALA A 36 8.93 -3.67 2.82
C ALA A 36 9.39 -3.67 1.36
N HIS A 37 8.89 -4.61 0.54
CA HIS A 37 9.16 -4.68 -0.89
C HIS A 37 8.59 -3.46 -1.64
N LEU A 38 7.33 -3.08 -1.39
CA LEU A 38 6.75 -1.87 -1.96
C LEU A 38 7.48 -0.60 -1.49
N TYR A 39 7.90 -0.58 -0.23
CA TYR A 39 8.53 0.60 0.37
C TYR A 39 10.03 0.73 0.04
N GLY A 40 10.65 -0.29 -0.56
CA GLY A 40 12.03 -0.22 -1.06
C GLY A 40 13.11 -0.44 -0.01
N PHE A 41 12.78 -1.17 1.06
CA PHE A 41 13.76 -1.58 2.08
C PHE A 41 13.51 -3.00 2.62
N PRO A 42 13.26 -4.02 1.76
CA PRO A 42 13.20 -5.40 2.22
C PRO A 42 14.56 -5.85 2.77
N SER A 43 14.56 -6.63 3.85
CA SER A 43 15.69 -7.47 4.24
C SER A 43 15.63 -8.83 3.55
N ARG A 44 16.70 -9.61 3.67
CA ARG A 44 16.81 -10.98 3.12
C ARG A 44 15.72 -11.95 3.58
N ASP A 45 15.20 -11.71 4.77
CA ASP A 45 14.19 -12.48 5.50
C ASP A 45 12.83 -11.78 5.53
N SER A 46 12.64 -10.71 4.76
CA SER A 46 11.33 -10.04 4.71
C SER A 46 10.26 -10.95 4.10
N ASP A 47 9.14 -11.04 4.80
CA ASP A 47 7.92 -11.67 4.32
C ASP A 47 7.35 -10.92 3.11
N VAL A 48 6.56 -11.65 2.32
CA VAL A 48 5.86 -11.08 1.17
C VAL A 48 4.43 -10.73 1.55
N ASP A 49 4.22 -9.45 1.86
CA ASP A 49 2.89 -8.88 2.07
C ASP A 49 2.13 -8.73 0.74
N LEU A 50 1.03 -9.46 0.57
CA LEU A 50 0.11 -9.29 -0.55
C LEU A 50 -1.19 -8.64 -0.08
N ARG A 51 -1.67 -7.66 -0.84
CA ARG A 51 -2.90 -6.93 -0.54
C ARG A 51 -3.75 -6.85 -1.80
N GLY A 52 -5.05 -7.10 -1.66
CA GLY A 52 -5.91 -7.18 -2.83
C GLY A 52 -7.37 -6.93 -2.56
N VAL A 53 -8.15 -7.08 -3.62
CA VAL A 53 -9.60 -6.95 -3.60
C VAL A 53 -10.21 -8.17 -4.25
N HIS A 54 -11.21 -8.76 -3.59
CA HIS A 54 -12.07 -9.79 -4.14
C HIS A 54 -13.50 -9.27 -4.33
N LEU A 55 -14.29 -9.99 -5.11
CA LEU A 55 -15.69 -9.66 -5.32
C LEU A 55 -16.59 -10.73 -4.69
N LEU A 56 -17.21 -10.41 -3.54
CA LEU A 56 -18.24 -11.28 -2.98
C LEU A 56 -19.47 -11.33 -3.88
N PRO A 57 -20.17 -12.47 -3.94
CA PRO A 57 -21.42 -12.59 -4.68
C PRO A 57 -22.49 -11.67 -4.07
N ALA A 58 -23.42 -11.23 -4.90
CA ALA A 58 -24.39 -10.19 -4.51
C ALA A 58 -25.31 -10.64 -3.36
N ASP A 59 -25.68 -11.92 -3.32
CA ASP A 59 -26.54 -12.50 -2.29
C ASP A 59 -25.91 -12.50 -0.90
N GLU A 60 -24.57 -12.63 -0.79
CA GLU A 60 -23.85 -12.46 0.48
C GLU A 60 -23.98 -11.05 1.08
N LEU A 61 -24.15 -10.03 0.23
CA LEU A 61 -24.30 -8.64 0.68
C LEU A 61 -25.75 -8.23 0.93
N LEU A 62 -26.71 -8.93 0.31
CA LEU A 62 -28.15 -8.68 0.43
C LEU A 62 -28.79 -9.46 1.59
N GLY A 63 -28.19 -10.59 1.97
CA GLY A 63 -28.69 -11.44 3.05
C GLY A 63 -28.59 -10.81 4.45
N LEU A 64 -29.26 -11.45 5.42
CA LEU A 64 -29.24 -11.02 6.83
C LEU A 64 -27.91 -11.30 7.55
N ARG A 65 -27.08 -12.20 6.99
CA ARG A 65 -25.80 -12.56 7.59
C ARG A 65 -24.78 -11.45 7.32
N LYS A 66 -23.94 -11.16 8.31
CA LYS A 66 -22.83 -10.22 8.11
C LYS A 66 -21.83 -10.86 7.14
N PRO A 67 -21.54 -10.23 5.98
CA PRO A 67 -20.57 -10.78 5.03
C PRO A 67 -19.15 -10.75 5.57
N GLU A 68 -18.34 -11.75 5.19
CA GLU A 68 -16.90 -11.79 5.47
C GLU A 68 -16.15 -10.90 4.46
N GLU A 69 -16.28 -9.57 4.61
CA GLU A 69 -15.68 -8.59 3.67
C GLU A 69 -14.15 -8.51 3.74
N THR A 70 -13.48 -9.32 4.57
CA THR A 70 -12.01 -9.35 4.66
C THR A 70 -11.55 -10.74 4.96
N ARG A 71 -10.58 -11.20 4.18
CA ARG A 71 -9.96 -12.50 4.31
C ARG A 71 -8.46 -12.31 4.44
N SER A 72 -7.84 -13.14 5.26
CA SER A 72 -6.39 -13.21 5.44
C SER A 72 -5.98 -14.66 5.37
N ARG A 73 -4.85 -14.91 4.73
CA ARG A 73 -4.26 -16.24 4.65
C ARG A 73 -2.75 -16.11 4.57
N ILE A 74 -2.07 -17.03 5.25
CA ILE A 74 -0.63 -17.11 5.32
C ILE A 74 -0.18 -18.41 4.65
N TRP A 75 0.88 -18.35 3.86
CA TRP A 75 1.55 -19.51 3.28
C TRP A 75 3.03 -19.45 3.60
N ASP A 76 3.64 -20.62 3.77
CA ASP A 76 5.10 -20.78 3.68
C ASP A 76 5.39 -21.54 2.38
N ARG A 77 6.18 -20.93 1.49
CA ARG A 77 6.67 -21.59 0.29
C ARG A 77 8.18 -21.49 0.22
N GLY A 78 8.84 -22.58 0.61
CA GLY A 78 10.29 -22.66 0.54
C GLY A 78 10.99 -21.78 1.58
N GLY A 79 10.37 -21.59 2.75
CA GLY A 79 10.90 -20.76 3.84
C GLY A 79 10.64 -19.26 3.68
N VAL A 80 9.78 -18.88 2.74
CA VAL A 80 9.30 -17.50 2.58
C VAL A 80 7.83 -17.47 3.01
N GLU A 81 7.54 -16.67 4.04
CA GLU A 81 6.17 -16.40 4.46
C GLU A 81 5.51 -15.40 3.50
N MET A 82 4.27 -15.69 3.12
CA MET A 82 3.44 -14.84 2.27
C MET A 82 2.12 -14.59 2.98
N ASP A 83 1.76 -13.34 3.22
CA ASP A 83 0.49 -12.94 3.85
C ASP A 83 -0.41 -12.24 2.83
N LEU A 84 -1.46 -12.92 2.36
CA LEU A 84 -2.48 -12.30 1.51
C LEU A 84 -3.64 -11.82 2.36
N VAL A 85 -3.90 -10.52 2.28
CA VAL A 85 -5.11 -9.91 2.84
C VAL A 85 -5.92 -9.29 1.71
N THR A 86 -7.15 -9.78 1.53
CA THR A 86 -8.08 -9.22 0.54
C THR A 86 -9.29 -8.60 1.20
N HIS A 87 -9.86 -7.58 0.55
CA HIS A 87 -11.12 -6.97 0.95
C HIS A 87 -12.17 -7.15 -0.14
N ASP A 88 -13.43 -7.33 0.24
CA ASP A 88 -14.52 -7.19 -0.72
C ASP A 88 -14.49 -5.79 -1.34
N LEU A 89 -14.79 -5.70 -2.65
CA LEU A 89 -14.82 -4.45 -3.42
C LEU A 89 -15.62 -3.34 -2.72
N ARG A 90 -16.78 -3.65 -2.13
CA ARG A 90 -17.63 -2.63 -1.46
C ARG A 90 -16.90 -2.08 -0.24
N LYS A 91 -16.26 -2.94 0.55
CA LYS A 91 -15.47 -2.50 1.71
C LYS A 91 -14.26 -1.68 1.26
N PHE A 92 -13.56 -2.12 0.22
CA PHE A 92 -12.38 -1.43 -0.28
C PHE A 92 -12.69 -0.01 -0.75
N VAL A 93 -13.73 0.19 -1.58
CA VAL A 93 -14.07 1.55 -2.05
C VAL A 93 -14.61 2.44 -0.92
N ARG A 94 -15.26 1.87 0.10
CA ARG A 94 -15.62 2.63 1.33
C ARG A 94 -14.39 3.09 2.11
N LEU A 95 -13.27 2.35 2.04
CA LEU A 95 -12.01 2.77 2.62
C LEU A 95 -11.31 3.82 1.73
N MET A 96 -11.41 3.72 0.41
CA MET A 96 -10.90 4.74 -0.53
C MET A 96 -11.55 6.11 -0.30
N LEU A 97 -12.84 6.14 0.04
CA LEU A 97 -13.56 7.39 0.36
C LEU A 97 -13.16 8.04 1.69
N LYS A 98 -12.29 7.40 2.47
CA LYS A 98 -11.68 7.98 3.68
C LYS A 98 -10.27 8.45 3.33
N PRO A 99 -9.69 9.39 4.10
CA PRO A 99 -8.28 9.75 3.96
C PRO A 99 -7.39 8.60 4.43
N ASN A 100 -7.31 7.52 3.66
CA ASN A 100 -6.63 6.29 4.01
C ASN A 100 -5.56 5.99 2.95
N GLY A 101 -4.35 6.50 3.19
CA GLY A 101 -3.22 6.32 2.28
C GLY A 101 -2.88 4.85 2.03
N TYR A 102 -3.06 3.99 3.02
CA TYR A 102 -2.74 2.57 2.91
C TYR A 102 -3.50 1.85 1.78
N VAL A 103 -4.81 2.09 1.62
CA VAL A 103 -5.57 1.44 0.52
C VAL A 103 -5.18 1.99 -0.84
N LEU A 104 -4.77 3.25 -0.91
CA LEU A 104 -4.29 3.86 -2.16
C LEU A 104 -2.89 3.36 -2.54
N GLU A 105 -2.02 3.14 -1.55
CA GLU A 105 -0.71 2.51 -1.79
C GLU A 105 -0.85 1.08 -2.31
N GLN A 106 -1.89 0.35 -1.89
CA GLN A 106 -2.22 -0.97 -2.44
C GLN A 106 -2.75 -0.87 -3.86
N LEU A 107 -3.75 -0.02 -4.10
CA LEU A 107 -4.37 0.16 -5.41
C LEU A 107 -3.37 0.65 -6.47
N LEU A 108 -2.49 1.57 -6.09
CA LEU A 108 -1.54 2.23 -6.99
C LEU A 108 -0.14 1.59 -6.93
N SER A 109 -0.01 0.42 -6.30
CA SER A 109 1.26 -0.28 -6.23
C SER A 109 1.73 -0.67 -7.63
N PRO A 110 2.99 -0.37 -8.01
CA PRO A 110 3.55 -0.83 -9.28
C PRO A 110 3.86 -2.34 -9.28
N LEU A 111 3.81 -2.99 -8.11
CA LEU A 111 4.15 -4.40 -7.91
C LEU A 111 2.88 -5.26 -7.99
N VAL A 112 2.27 -5.29 -9.17
CA VAL A 112 1.01 -5.98 -9.42
C VAL A 112 1.26 -7.48 -9.64
N VAL A 113 0.60 -8.36 -8.89
CA VAL A 113 0.70 -9.82 -9.10
C VAL A 113 -0.57 -10.40 -9.72
N HIS A 114 -1.69 -9.70 -9.61
CA HIS A 114 -2.95 -9.99 -10.30
C HIS A 114 -3.70 -8.70 -10.62
N THR A 115 -4.33 -8.63 -11.79
CA THR A 115 -5.09 -7.45 -12.23
C THR A 115 -6.31 -7.86 -13.05
N SER A 116 -7.26 -6.94 -13.20
CA SER A 116 -8.46 -7.09 -14.01
C SER A 116 -8.86 -5.74 -14.62
N GLU A 117 -9.83 -5.70 -15.53
CA GLU A 117 -10.36 -4.42 -16.05
C GLU A 117 -10.94 -3.56 -14.91
N LEU A 118 -11.60 -4.20 -13.94
CA LEU A 118 -12.14 -3.54 -12.76
C LEU A 118 -11.04 -2.92 -11.87
N HIS A 119 -9.82 -3.47 -11.89
CA HIS A 119 -8.67 -2.83 -11.24
C HIS A 119 -8.26 -1.54 -11.96
N ALA A 120 -8.19 -1.55 -13.29
CA ALA A 120 -7.87 -0.36 -14.08
C ALA A 120 -8.91 0.75 -13.84
N GLU A 121 -10.20 0.42 -13.81
CA GLU A 121 -11.26 1.37 -13.51
C GLU A 121 -11.17 1.95 -12.08
N LEU A 122 -10.75 1.15 -11.09
CA LEU A 122 -10.49 1.66 -9.73
C LEU A 122 -9.30 2.64 -9.72
N VAL A 123 -8.23 2.33 -10.46
CA VAL A 123 -7.05 3.21 -10.59
C VAL A 123 -7.45 4.54 -11.22
N ASP A 124 -8.28 4.52 -12.26
CA ASP A 124 -8.79 5.73 -12.93
C ASP A 124 -9.62 6.63 -11.99
N LEU A 125 -10.31 6.04 -11.01
CA LEU A 125 -11.08 6.76 -9.99
C LEU A 125 -10.24 7.20 -8.77
N ALA A 126 -8.99 6.77 -8.66
CA ALA A 126 -8.15 7.09 -7.50
C ALA A 126 -7.92 8.61 -7.31
N PRO A 127 -7.70 9.44 -8.35
CA PRO A 127 -7.54 10.88 -8.19
C PRO A 127 -8.74 11.55 -7.52
N ASP A 128 -9.95 11.06 -7.74
CA ASP A 128 -11.20 11.66 -7.22
C ASP A 128 -11.42 11.42 -5.73
N VAL A 129 -10.63 10.55 -5.11
CA VAL A 129 -10.69 10.29 -3.66
C VAL A 129 -9.52 10.89 -2.88
N LEU A 130 -8.51 11.41 -3.56
CA LEU A 130 -7.38 12.07 -2.92
C LEU A 130 -7.83 13.40 -2.31
N THR A 131 -7.43 13.60 -1.06
CA THR A 131 -7.76 14.80 -0.30
C THR A 131 -6.55 15.27 0.48
N ARG A 132 -6.47 16.57 0.77
CA ARG A 132 -5.41 17.10 1.65
C ARG A 132 -5.45 16.52 3.07
N ASN A 133 -6.57 15.92 3.46
CA ASN A 133 -6.73 15.22 4.73
C ASN A 133 -5.94 13.89 4.81
N HIS A 134 -5.41 13.38 3.69
CA HIS A 134 -4.47 12.26 3.72
C HIS A 134 -3.18 12.57 4.48
N ALA A 135 -2.78 13.85 4.59
CA ALA A 135 -1.68 14.25 5.44
C ALA A 135 -1.87 13.81 6.91
N HIS A 136 -3.11 13.78 7.42
CA HIS A 136 -3.39 13.30 8.77
C HIS A 136 -3.12 11.80 8.93
N HIS A 137 -3.45 11.00 7.91
CA HIS A 137 -3.16 9.57 7.90
C HIS A 137 -1.65 9.33 7.97
N TYR A 138 -0.89 9.96 7.08
CA TYR A 138 0.56 9.81 7.02
C TYR A 138 1.25 10.31 8.29
N ARG A 139 0.82 11.45 8.83
CA ARG A 139 1.29 11.98 10.11
C ARG A 139 1.00 11.03 11.27
N GLY A 140 -0.21 10.49 11.34
CA GLY A 140 -0.63 9.56 12.39
C GLY A 140 0.15 8.24 12.35
N PHE A 141 0.36 7.71 11.14
CA PHE A 141 1.18 6.53 10.93
C PHE A 141 2.65 6.78 11.31
N ALA A 142 3.25 7.86 10.84
CA ALA A 142 4.62 8.26 11.18
C ALA A 142 4.82 8.38 12.69
N ARG A 143 3.91 9.05 13.42
CA ARG A 143 3.97 9.15 14.88
C ARG A 143 3.91 7.80 15.59
N THR A 144 3.17 6.85 15.03
CA THR A 144 3.04 5.50 15.61
C THR A 144 4.33 4.71 15.44
N GLN A 145 4.93 4.79 14.26
CA GLN A 145 6.21 4.15 13.96
C GLN A 145 7.37 4.81 14.70
N TRP A 146 7.35 6.13 14.86
CA TRP A 146 8.33 6.86 15.65
C TRP A 146 8.33 6.42 17.12
N ARG A 147 7.16 6.32 17.75
CA ARG A 147 7.06 5.80 19.13
C ARG A 147 7.54 4.36 19.27
N LEU A 148 7.34 3.55 18.23
CA LEU A 148 7.84 2.18 18.20
C LEU A 148 9.36 2.18 18.12
N PHE A 149 9.95 3.00 17.24
CA PHE A 149 11.39 3.22 17.15
C PHE A 149 11.99 3.69 18.47
N GLU A 150 11.41 4.70 19.13
CA GLU A 150 11.90 5.19 20.42
C GLU A 150 11.95 4.09 21.50
N ARG A 151 11.07 3.09 21.39
CA ARG A 151 11.02 1.95 22.31
C ARG A 151 11.96 0.81 21.93
N THR A 152 12.12 0.51 20.65
CA THR A 152 12.85 -0.69 20.19
C THR A 152 14.23 -0.41 19.63
N GLY A 153 14.50 0.80 19.15
CA GLY A 153 15.74 1.17 18.45
C GLY A 153 15.90 0.53 17.07
N GLU A 154 14.89 -0.19 16.57
CA GLU A 154 14.96 -0.95 15.32
C GLU A 154 14.88 -0.05 14.07
N LEU A 155 15.62 -0.40 13.02
CA LEU A 155 15.61 0.36 11.76
C LEU A 155 14.26 0.35 11.04
N LYS A 156 13.50 -0.75 11.11
CA LYS A 156 12.24 -0.89 10.37
C LYS A 156 11.23 0.23 10.77
N PRO A 157 10.84 0.40 12.05
CA PRO A 157 9.98 1.50 12.46
C PRO A 157 10.52 2.90 12.09
N LEU A 158 11.84 3.09 12.13
CA LEU A 158 12.46 4.35 11.73
C LEU A 158 12.26 4.65 10.23
N LEU A 159 12.57 3.69 9.36
CA LEU A 159 12.39 3.83 7.92
C LEU A 159 10.91 4.02 7.55
N TYR A 160 9.99 3.32 8.23
CA TYR A 160 8.56 3.51 8.06
C TYR A 160 8.10 4.93 8.47
N THR A 161 8.73 5.53 9.48
CA THR A 161 8.48 6.92 9.89
C THR A 161 8.83 7.90 8.78
N PHE A 162 10.06 7.82 8.26
CA PHE A 162 10.53 8.68 7.16
C PHE A 162 9.70 8.47 5.90
N ARG A 163 9.48 7.21 5.51
CA ARG A 163 8.66 6.85 4.34
C ARG A 163 7.27 7.49 4.41
N ALA A 164 6.58 7.35 5.55
CA ALA A 164 5.23 7.90 5.68
C ALA A 164 5.21 9.43 5.58
N LEU A 165 6.17 10.12 6.19
CA LEU A 165 6.28 11.57 6.09
C LEU A 165 6.56 12.02 4.65
N LEU A 166 7.52 11.39 3.98
CA LEU A 166 7.90 11.73 2.61
C LEU A 166 6.78 11.40 1.61
N THR A 167 6.08 10.27 1.76
CA THR A 167 4.87 9.94 0.97
C THR A 167 3.80 11.02 1.16
N GLY A 168 3.52 11.41 2.40
CA GLY A 168 2.55 12.46 2.69
C GLY A 168 2.95 13.80 2.04
N ILE A 169 4.21 14.22 2.18
CA ILE A 169 4.72 15.47 1.61
C ILE A 169 4.61 15.45 0.08
N HIS A 170 5.05 14.35 -0.55
CA HIS A 170 4.96 14.16 -1.99
C HIS A 170 3.49 14.28 -2.44
N LEU A 171 2.59 13.50 -1.84
CA LEU A 171 1.16 13.52 -2.19
C LEU A 171 0.54 14.90 -2.07
N MET A 172 0.84 15.63 -0.99
CA MET A 172 0.29 16.98 -0.80
C MET A 172 0.74 17.96 -1.88
N ARG A 173 1.96 17.78 -2.41
CA ARG A 173 2.56 18.65 -3.43
C ARG A 173 2.19 18.28 -4.87
N SER A 174 2.14 16.98 -5.18
CA SER A 174 1.96 16.48 -6.55
C SER A 174 0.53 16.02 -6.84
N GLY A 175 -0.22 15.58 -5.83
CA GLY A 175 -1.45 14.82 -6.03
C GLY A 175 -1.22 13.36 -6.45
N GLU A 176 0.01 12.85 -6.35
CA GLU A 176 0.37 11.47 -6.68
C GLU A 176 0.74 10.68 -5.42
N VAL A 177 0.42 9.38 -5.39
CA VAL A 177 0.82 8.49 -4.29
C VAL A 177 2.13 7.80 -4.66
N ARG A 178 3.17 7.99 -3.84
CA ARG A 178 4.47 7.33 -3.97
C ARG A 178 4.87 6.70 -2.64
N ALA A 179 4.94 5.38 -2.59
CA ALA A 179 5.25 4.62 -1.36
C ALA A 179 6.73 4.23 -1.24
N HIS A 180 7.43 4.11 -2.37
CA HIS A 180 8.81 3.63 -2.46
C HIS A 180 9.79 4.69 -1.94
N LEU A 181 10.40 4.43 -0.77
CA LEU A 181 11.28 5.36 -0.08
C LEU A 181 12.50 5.77 -0.93
N PRO A 182 13.25 4.85 -1.58
CA PRO A 182 14.38 5.25 -2.41
C PRO A 182 14.02 6.22 -3.55
N THR A 183 12.84 6.06 -4.17
CA THR A 183 12.35 7.01 -5.18
C THR A 183 12.03 8.37 -4.57
N LEU A 184 11.38 8.38 -3.40
CA LEU A 184 11.05 9.62 -2.69
C LEU A 184 12.28 10.45 -2.31
N LEU A 185 13.44 9.83 -2.05
CA LEU A 185 14.68 10.55 -1.76
C LEU A 185 15.17 11.43 -2.94
N GLY A 186 14.75 11.14 -4.17
CA GLY A 186 15.01 11.96 -5.35
C GLY A 186 13.94 13.03 -5.64
N GLU A 187 12.78 12.94 -4.99
CA GLU A 187 11.61 13.80 -5.26
C GLU A 187 11.30 14.77 -4.12
N VAL A 188 11.70 14.43 -2.89
CA VAL A 188 11.45 15.21 -1.68
C VAL A 188 12.77 15.36 -0.91
N ALA A 189 13.08 16.59 -0.49
CA ALA A 189 14.23 16.85 0.37
C ALA A 189 14.15 16.01 1.65
N ALA A 190 15.18 15.21 1.90
CA ALA A 190 15.24 14.26 3.00
C ALA A 190 16.66 14.18 3.58
N PRO A 191 16.83 13.67 4.81
CA PRO A 191 18.15 13.54 5.43
C PRO A 191 19.12 12.68 4.61
N ALA A 192 20.36 13.16 4.46
CA ALA A 192 21.36 12.55 3.58
C ALA A 192 21.83 11.14 4.03
N TYR A 193 21.59 10.77 5.30
CA TYR A 193 21.95 9.46 5.84
C TYR A 193 20.91 8.36 5.52
N LEU A 194 19.73 8.70 4.98
CA LEU A 194 18.69 7.70 4.71
C LEU A 194 19.11 6.56 3.76
N PRO A 195 19.86 6.81 2.67
CA PRO A 195 20.36 5.71 1.82
C PRO A 195 21.19 4.68 2.59
N GLU A 196 22.00 5.12 3.56
CA GLU A 196 22.82 4.23 4.38
C GLU A 196 21.95 3.39 5.32
N LEU A 197 20.89 3.97 5.91
CA LEU A 197 19.94 3.23 6.75
C LEU A 197 19.13 2.20 5.95
N ILE A 198 18.75 2.53 4.72
CA ILE A 198 18.07 1.60 3.79
C ILE A 198 18.99 0.42 3.48
N ALA A 199 20.25 0.69 3.12
CA ALA A 199 21.25 -0.35 2.84
C ALA A 199 21.48 -1.25 4.08
N ALA A 200 21.63 -0.63 5.25
CA ALA A 200 21.81 -1.35 6.52
C ALA A 200 20.62 -2.27 6.85
N LYS A 201 19.39 -1.85 6.56
CA LYS A 201 18.19 -2.69 6.73
C LYS A 201 18.16 -3.87 5.76
N GLY A 202 18.69 -3.71 4.55
CA GLY A 202 18.80 -4.79 3.56
C GLY A 202 19.71 -5.93 4.01
N GLU A 203 20.76 -5.61 4.78
CA GLU A 203 21.74 -6.59 5.25
C GLU A 203 21.25 -7.43 6.44
N ALA A 204 20.40 -6.88 7.31
CA ALA A 204 19.88 -7.58 8.50
C ALA A 204 18.51 -7.03 8.97
N GLU A 205 17.59 -7.93 9.34
CA GLU A 205 16.22 -7.57 9.76
C GLU A 205 16.16 -6.71 11.03
N HIS A 206 16.99 -7.05 12.00
CA HIS A 206 16.99 -6.51 13.36
C HIS A 206 18.20 -5.64 13.68
N LYS A 207 18.87 -5.05 12.67
CA LYS A 207 19.98 -4.12 12.95
C LYS A 207 19.41 -2.90 13.67
N GLY A 208 20.02 -2.55 14.80
CA GLY A 208 19.71 -1.31 15.52
C GLY A 208 20.18 -0.09 14.73
N ALA A 209 19.57 1.07 14.97
CA ALA A 209 20.03 2.35 14.42
C ALA A 209 21.28 2.89 15.16
N GLU A 210 22.20 2.01 15.57
CA GLU A 210 23.31 2.32 16.49
C GLU A 210 24.29 3.37 15.93
N ASP A 211 24.37 3.48 14.59
CA ASP A 211 25.21 4.44 13.89
C ASP A 211 24.54 5.82 13.68
N ALA A 212 23.23 5.94 13.93
CA ALA A 212 22.49 7.18 13.74
C ALA A 212 22.50 8.03 15.02
N ASP A 213 22.95 9.28 14.93
CA ASP A 213 22.84 10.22 16.04
C ASP A 213 21.36 10.51 16.34
N GLY A 214 20.86 9.96 17.45
CA GLY A 214 19.46 10.06 17.84
C GLY A 214 18.96 11.50 17.96
N ALA A 215 19.81 12.46 18.32
CA ALA A 215 19.44 13.88 18.39
C ALA A 215 19.23 14.46 16.98
N VAL A 216 20.10 14.09 16.03
CA VAL A 216 19.95 14.44 14.61
C VAL A 216 18.68 13.83 14.03
N VAL A 217 18.45 12.54 14.26
CA VAL A 217 17.27 11.82 13.77
C VAL A 217 15.97 12.45 14.30
N SER A 218 15.91 12.73 15.61
CA SER A 218 14.72 13.34 16.24
C SER A 218 14.44 14.74 15.67
N ARG A 219 15.48 15.56 15.48
CA ARG A 219 15.37 16.87 14.84
C ARG A 219 14.82 16.75 13.42
N ASP A 220 15.35 15.83 12.63
CA ASP A 220 14.98 15.66 11.22
C ASP A 220 13.54 15.15 11.05
N VAL A 221 13.10 14.23 11.91
CA VAL A 221 11.68 13.81 11.98
C VAL A 221 10.77 14.98 12.36
N GLY A 222 11.19 15.81 13.33
CA GLY A 222 10.48 17.04 13.71
C GLY A 222 10.34 18.02 12.56
N MET A 223 11.42 18.26 11.80
CA MET A 223 11.40 19.11 10.61
C MET A 223 10.45 18.59 9.54
N LEU A 224 10.49 17.29 9.22
CA LEU A 224 9.60 16.69 8.23
C LEU A 224 8.12 16.74 8.63
N HIS A 225 7.81 16.69 9.93
CA HIS A 225 6.46 16.95 10.41
C HIS A 225 5.99 18.37 10.05
N GLY A 226 6.83 19.38 10.24
CA GLY A 226 6.56 20.76 9.84
C GLY A 226 6.41 20.92 8.33
N VAL A 227 7.29 20.30 7.54
CA VAL A 227 7.18 20.30 6.06
C VAL A 227 5.87 19.66 5.59
N LEU A 228 5.40 18.60 6.26
CA LEU A 228 4.09 18.00 5.96
C LEU A 228 2.92 18.93 6.34
N ASP A 229 3.05 19.70 7.43
CA ASP A 229 2.03 20.70 7.81
C ASP A 229 1.95 21.81 6.75
N GLU A 230 3.10 22.33 6.29
CA GLU A 230 3.19 23.31 5.21
C GLU A 230 2.61 22.77 3.90
N ALA A 231 3.04 21.57 3.49
CA ALA A 231 2.56 20.94 2.26
C ALA A 231 1.04 20.70 2.32
N GLN A 232 0.49 20.30 3.47
CA GLN A 232 -0.96 20.14 3.65
C GLN A 232 -1.71 21.48 3.49
N ALA A 233 -1.17 22.56 4.07
CA ALA A 233 -1.79 23.88 4.01
C ALA A 233 -1.77 24.47 2.59
N GLU A 234 -0.72 24.18 1.81
CA GLU A 234 -0.55 24.65 0.43
C GLU A 234 -1.14 23.71 -0.63
N SER A 235 -1.63 22.54 -0.22
CA SER A 235 -2.10 21.51 -1.15
C SER A 235 -3.30 21.98 -1.97
N ARG A 236 -3.30 21.62 -3.25
CA ARG A 236 -4.43 21.83 -4.17
C ARG A 236 -5.48 20.72 -4.12
N LEU A 237 -5.21 19.65 -3.36
CA LEU A 237 -6.17 18.56 -3.18
C LEU A 237 -7.42 19.05 -2.42
N PRO A 238 -8.61 18.52 -2.75
CA PRO A 238 -9.84 18.89 -2.07
C PRO A 238 -9.85 18.45 -0.60
N GLU A 239 -10.78 18.99 0.19
CA GLU A 239 -11.01 18.57 1.58
C GLU A 239 -11.77 17.26 1.69
N VAL A 240 -12.69 17.05 0.74
CA VAL A 240 -13.66 15.96 0.73
C VAL A 240 -13.47 15.20 -0.57
N ALA A 241 -13.54 13.86 -0.49
CA ALA A 241 -13.47 12.99 -1.66
C ALA A 241 -14.70 13.19 -2.55
N GLY A 242 -14.48 13.32 -3.87
CA GLY A 242 -15.54 13.48 -4.88
C GLY A 242 -15.99 12.19 -5.55
N GLY A 243 -15.17 11.12 -5.50
CA GLY A 243 -15.39 9.88 -6.26
C GLY A 243 -16.54 8.96 -5.78
N PHE A 244 -17.48 9.44 -4.96
CA PHE A 244 -18.54 8.59 -4.39
C PHE A 244 -19.42 7.94 -5.46
N ASP A 245 -19.98 8.74 -6.38
CA ASP A 245 -20.91 8.23 -7.40
C ASP A 245 -20.21 7.28 -8.37
N GLY A 246 -18.99 7.61 -8.81
CA GLY A 246 -18.20 6.74 -9.68
C GLY A 246 -17.88 5.38 -9.03
N LEU A 247 -17.47 5.39 -7.76
CA LEU A 247 -17.22 4.15 -7.00
C LEU A 247 -18.51 3.38 -6.71
N HIS A 248 -19.63 4.07 -6.48
CA HIS A 248 -20.94 3.45 -6.31
C HIS A 248 -21.37 2.70 -7.57
N ASP A 249 -21.33 3.36 -8.72
CA ASP A 249 -21.72 2.79 -10.01
C ASP A 249 -20.81 1.60 -10.38
N LEU A 250 -19.51 1.69 -10.09
CA LEU A 250 -18.56 0.60 -10.28
C LEU A 250 -18.95 -0.63 -9.44
N VAL A 251 -19.24 -0.43 -8.15
CA VAL A 251 -19.65 -1.50 -7.21
C VAL A 251 -20.95 -2.18 -7.65
N VAL A 252 -21.93 -1.41 -8.13
CA VAL A 252 -23.21 -1.92 -8.63
C VAL A 252 -22.98 -2.71 -9.91
N ARG A 253 -22.31 -2.12 -10.91
CA ARG A 253 -22.06 -2.74 -12.21
C ARG A 253 -21.29 -4.04 -12.08
N ALA A 254 -20.22 -4.08 -11.27
CA ALA A 254 -19.42 -5.29 -11.05
C ALA A 254 -20.27 -6.47 -10.55
N ARG A 255 -21.35 -6.22 -9.80
CA ARG A 255 -22.23 -7.26 -9.25
C ARG A 255 -23.44 -7.57 -10.13
N SER A 256 -23.95 -6.61 -10.88
CA SER A 256 -25.11 -6.79 -11.75
C SER A 256 -24.78 -7.51 -13.05
N THR A 257 -23.57 -7.34 -13.60
CA THR A 257 -23.15 -8.00 -14.85
C THR A 257 -22.64 -9.42 -14.64
N GLY A 258 -22.60 -9.89 -13.38
CA GLY A 258 -21.99 -11.17 -13.04
C GLY A 258 -20.52 -11.22 -13.45
N TRP A 259 -19.73 -10.16 -13.20
CA TRP A 259 -18.31 -10.08 -13.56
C TRP A 259 -17.53 -11.37 -13.24
N ALA A 260 -17.84 -11.99 -12.11
CA ALA A 260 -17.33 -13.29 -11.69
C ALA A 260 -17.46 -14.41 -12.76
N SER A 261 -18.57 -14.41 -13.49
CA SER A 261 -18.84 -15.40 -14.54
C SER A 261 -17.99 -15.17 -15.80
N LEU A 262 -17.67 -13.92 -16.14
CA LEU A 262 -16.90 -13.54 -17.32
C LEU A 262 -15.39 -13.78 -17.17
N SER A 263 -14.85 -13.61 -15.97
CA SER A 263 -13.44 -13.86 -15.67
C SER A 263 -13.08 -15.36 -15.59
N SER A 264 -14.04 -16.23 -15.27
CA SER A 264 -13.82 -17.69 -15.22
C SER A 264 -13.66 -18.35 -16.60
N SER A 265 -14.20 -17.73 -17.65
CA SER A 265 -14.11 -18.22 -19.03
C SER A 265 -12.81 -17.85 -19.74
N ALA A 266 -12.09 -16.81 -19.28
CA ALA A 266 -10.87 -16.33 -19.92
C ALA A 266 -9.59 -17.11 -19.53
N GLY A 267 -9.67 -18.00 -18.52
CA GLY A 267 -8.54 -18.83 -18.05
C GLY A 267 -8.51 -20.25 -18.62
N ARG A 268 -9.33 -20.56 -19.64
CA ARG A 268 -9.32 -21.86 -20.35
C ARG A 268 -9.25 -21.63 -21.86
N ALA A 269 -8.13 -21.11 -22.34
CA ALA A 269 -7.74 -21.15 -23.74
C ALA A 269 -6.22 -21.31 -23.83
#